data_AF-A0A8T5BQ88-F1
#
_entry.id   AF-A0A8T5BQ88-F1
#
_cell.length_a   1.000
_cell.length_b   1.000
_cell.length_c   1.000
_cell.angle_alpha   90.00
_cell.angle_beta   90.00
_cell.angle_gamma   90.00
#
_symmetry.space_group_name_H-M   'P 1'
#
loop_
_entity.id
_entity.type
_entity.pdbx_description
1 polymer ?
#
loop_
_entity_poly.entity_id
_entity_poly.type
_entity_poly.pdbx_seq_one_letter_code
_entity_poly.pdbx_strand_id
1 'polypeptide(L)'
;MPNEEEVLPKMSEDCAHVLDSVISALKNPLPYNQSKARLLLDDLYKKKCKEALAWIHEKYASHPSILMQKIARRALELHSRL
;
A
#
# COMPACT_ATOMS: atom_id res chain seq x y z
N MET A 1 -3.87 33.30 13.64
CA MET A 1 -3.19 32.08 13.16
C MET A 1 -4.12 31.45 12.15
N PRO A 2 -3.70 31.18 10.91
CA PRO A 2 -4.57 30.50 9.96
C PRO A 2 -4.76 29.06 10.44
N ASN A 3 -6.02 28.61 10.50
CA ASN A 3 -6.33 27.19 10.66
C ASN A 3 -5.72 26.47 9.47
N GLU A 4 -4.67 25.71 9.71
CA GLU A 4 -4.26 24.64 8.81
C GLU A 4 -5.40 23.61 8.82
N GLU A 5 -6.40 23.79 7.96
CA GLU A 5 -7.25 22.66 7.57
C GLU A 5 -6.29 21.62 7.00
N GLU A 6 -6.06 20.55 7.76
CA GLU A 6 -5.47 19.32 7.23
C GLU A 6 -6.32 18.90 6.04
N VAL A 7 -5.89 19.29 4.85
CA VAL A 7 -6.47 18.82 3.59
C VAL A 7 -6.08 17.36 3.52
N LEU A 8 -6.91 16.51 4.13
CA LEU A 8 -6.79 15.07 4.00
C LEU A 8 -6.66 14.78 2.50
N PRO A 9 -5.65 14.00 2.09
CA PRO A 9 -5.44 13.71 0.69
C PRO A 9 -6.73 13.13 0.13
N LYS A 10 -7.24 13.72 -0.96
CA LYS A 10 -8.47 13.26 -1.61
C LYS A 10 -8.33 11.77 -1.88
N MET A 11 -9.31 11.00 -1.40
CA MET A 11 -9.36 9.56 -1.61
C MET A 11 -9.29 9.29 -3.12
N SER A 12 -8.33 8.48 -3.56
CA SER A 12 -8.25 8.07 -4.96
C SER A 12 -9.45 7.20 -5.33
N GLU A 13 -9.81 7.18 -6.62
CA GLU A 13 -10.87 6.32 -7.14
C GLU A 13 -10.62 4.83 -6.83
N ASP A 14 -9.37 4.39 -6.92
CA ASP A 14 -8.95 3.03 -6.51
C ASP A 14 -9.33 2.73 -5.05
N CYS A 15 -9.04 3.66 -4.13
CA CYS A 15 -9.36 3.51 -2.71
C CYS A 15 -10.87 3.52 -2.47
N ALA A 16 -11.60 4.38 -3.18
CA ALA A 16 -13.07 4.45 -3.09
C ALA A 16 -13.71 3.11 -3.48
N HIS A 17 -13.27 2.54 -4.61
CA HIS A 17 -13.79 1.27 -5.12
C HIS A 17 -13.49 0.09 -4.18
N VAL A 18 -12.30 0.03 -3.60
CA VAL A 18 -11.95 -0.99 -2.59
C VAL A 18 -12.85 -0.83 -1.36
N LEU A 19 -13.03 0.40 -0.87
CA LEU A 19 -13.85 0.68 0.31
C LEU A 19 -15.32 0.27 0.09
N ASP A 20 -15.89 0.61 -1.07
CA ASP A 20 -17.26 0.22 -1.44
C ASP A 20 -17.42 -1.29 -1.55
N SER A 21 -16.41 -1.99 -2.07
CA SER A 21 -16.41 -3.46 -2.14
C SER A 21 -16.38 -4.11 -0.76
N VAL A 22 -15.59 -3.57 0.17
CA VAL A 22 -15.52 -4.03 1.57
C VAL A 22 -16.83 -3.75 2.29
N ILE A 23 -17.37 -2.53 2.18
CA ILE A 23 -18.67 -2.16 2.77
C ILE A 23 -19.79 -3.05 2.23
N SER A 24 -19.80 -3.33 0.92
CA SER A 24 -20.78 -4.21 0.29
C SER A 24 -20.67 -5.64 0.80
N ALA A 25 -19.46 -6.16 1.01
CA ALA A 25 -19.24 -7.49 1.59
C ALA A 25 -19.67 -7.59 3.07
N LEU A 26 -19.54 -6.50 3.83
CA LEU A 26 -20.01 -6.41 5.21
C LEU A 26 -21.54 -6.32 5.30
N LYS A 27 -22.17 -5.56 4.40
CA LYS A 27 -23.64 -5.40 4.34
C LYS A 27 -24.35 -6.64 3.81
N ASN A 28 -23.76 -7.32 2.83
CA ASN A 28 -24.30 -8.51 2.19
C ASN A 28 -23.25 -9.63 2.21
N PRO A 29 -23.21 -10.45 3.29
CA PRO A 29 -22.16 -11.44 3.54
C PRO A 29 -22.30 -12.70 2.68
N LEU A 30 -22.59 -12.52 1.38
CA LEU A 30 -22.49 -13.60 0.42
C LEU A 30 -21.01 -14.01 0.31
N PRO A 31 -20.69 -15.31 0.33
CA PRO A 31 -19.30 -15.80 0.28
C PRO A 31 -18.49 -15.23 -0.90
N TYR A 32 -19.14 -15.02 -2.03
CA TYR A 32 -18.54 -14.41 -3.21
C TYR A 32 -18.08 -12.96 -2.97
N ASN A 33 -18.92 -12.12 -2.36
CA ASN A 33 -18.59 -10.71 -2.10
C ASN A 33 -17.46 -10.59 -1.08
N GLN A 34 -17.46 -11.45 -0.06
CA GLN A 34 -16.37 -11.50 0.92
C GLN A 34 -15.05 -11.92 0.28
N SER A 35 -15.07 -12.94 -0.58
CA SER A 35 -13.88 -13.39 -1.30
C SER A 35 -13.34 -12.30 -2.24
N LYS A 36 -14.23 -11.62 -2.97
CA LYS A 36 -13.87 -10.50 -3.87
C LYS A 36 -13.25 -9.33 -3.09
N ALA A 37 -13.86 -8.93 -1.98
CA ALA A 37 -13.32 -7.86 -1.14
C ALA A 37 -11.96 -8.22 -0.55
N ARG A 38 -11.78 -9.48 -0.11
CA ARG A 38 -10.50 -9.98 0.39
C ARG A 38 -9.39 -9.94 -0.67
N LEU A 39 -9.68 -10.40 -1.89
CA LEU A 39 -8.72 -10.35 -3.00
C LEU A 39 -8.29 -8.90 -3.32
N LEU A 40 -9.25 -7.98 -3.37
CA LEU A 40 -8.97 -6.56 -3.61
C LEU A 40 -8.09 -5.95 -2.49
N LEU A 41 -8.34 -6.32 -1.23
CA LEU A 41 -7.52 -5.89 -0.10
C LEU A 41 -6.10 -6.47 -0.17
N ASP A 42 -5.96 -7.76 -0.51
CA ASP A 42 -4.66 -8.42 -0.67
C ASP A 42 -3.85 -7.76 -1.79
N ASP A 43 -4.48 -7.42 -2.92
CA ASP A 43 -3.84 -6.72 -4.03
C ASP A 43 -3.43 -5.30 -3.66
N LEU A 44 -4.29 -4.55 -2.95
CA LEU A 44 -3.95 -3.22 -2.45
C LEU A 44 -2.78 -3.29 -1.48
N TYR A 45 -2.78 -4.26 -0.57
CA TYR A 45 -1.69 -4.46 0.38
C TYR A 45 -0.38 -4.78 -0.32
N LYS A 46 -0.39 -5.69 -1.30
CA LYS A 46 0.79 -5.99 -2.14
C LYS A 46 1.30 -4.76 -2.88
N LYS A 47 0.42 -3.97 -3.49
CA LYS A 47 0.78 -2.72 -4.18
C LYS A 47 1.46 -1.74 -3.22
N LYS A 48 0.88 -1.52 -2.04
CA LYS A 48 1.47 -0.64 -1.01
C LYS A 48 2.78 -1.17 -0.46
N CYS A 49 2.91 -2.48 -0.30
CA CYS A 49 4.16 -3.11 0.11
C CYS A 49 5.26 -2.90 -0.95
N LYS A 50 4.93 -3.07 -2.24
CA LYS A 50 5.86 -2.76 -3.35
C LYS A 50 6.27 -1.30 -3.36
N GLU A 51 5.33 -0.37 -3.27
CA GLU A 51 5.62 1.08 -3.21
C GLU A 51 6.58 1.42 -2.05
N ALA A 52 6.35 0.86 -0.86
CA ALA A 52 7.22 1.07 0.29
C ALA A 52 8.62 0.48 0.10
N LEU A 53 8.73 -0.73 -0.45
CA LEU A 53 10.01 -1.37 -0.71
C LEU A 53 10.82 -0.62 -1.78
N ALA A 54 10.16 -0.16 -2.84
CA ALA A 54 10.78 0.68 -3.87
C ALA A 54 11.32 1.99 -3.27
N TRP A 55 10.51 2.68 -2.46
CA TRP A 55 10.92 3.89 -1.77
C TRP A 55 12.13 3.68 -0.86
N ILE A 56 12.17 2.59 -0.08
CA ILE A 56 13.33 2.24 0.77
C ILE A 56 14.57 2.05 -0.10
N HIS A 57 14.45 1.33 -1.21
CA HIS A 57 15.57 1.11 -2.11
C HIS A 57 16.10 2.44 -2.68
N GLU A 58 15.22 3.24 -3.27
CA GLU A 58 15.57 4.55 -3.86
C GLU A 58 16.21 5.49 -2.85
N LYS A 59 15.69 5.53 -1.62
CA LYS A 59 16.17 6.45 -0.59
C LYS A 59 17.55 6.09 -0.04
N TYR A 60 17.86 4.80 0.06
CA TYR A 60 19.03 4.31 0.80
C TYR A 60 20.07 3.59 -0.04
N ALA A 61 19.86 3.40 -1.36
CA ALA A 61 20.79 2.70 -2.24
C ALA A 61 22.21 3.29 -2.22
N SER A 62 22.34 4.62 -2.14
CA SER A 62 23.61 5.34 -2.10
C SER A 62 23.96 5.93 -0.72
N HIS A 63 23.30 5.44 0.35
CA HIS A 63 23.52 5.97 1.70
C HIS A 63 24.94 5.64 2.20
N PRO A 64 25.63 6.53 2.94
CA PRO A 64 27.02 6.30 3.37
C PRO A 64 27.20 5.09 4.33
N SER A 65 26.14 4.74 5.08
CA SER A 65 26.15 3.54 5.93
C SER A 65 25.96 2.25 5.12
N ILE A 66 26.93 1.33 5.22
CA ILE A 66 26.87 -0.01 4.61
C ILE A 66 25.64 -0.80 5.06
N LEU A 67 25.22 -0.64 6.33
CA LEU A 67 24.01 -1.31 6.83
C LEU A 67 22.77 -0.85 6.06
N MET A 68 22.65 0.45 5.80
CA MET A 68 21.51 1.01 5.06
C MET A 68 21.52 0.58 3.59
N GLN A 69 22.69 0.49 2.96
CA GLN A 69 22.81 -0.07 1.60
C GLN A 69 22.39 -1.54 1.54
N LYS A 70 22.73 -2.36 2.56
CA LYS A 70 22.27 -3.75 2.66
C LYS A 70 20.76 -3.84 2.80
N ILE A 71 20.16 -2.97 3.62
CA ILE A 71 18.69 -2.87 3.76
C ILE A 71 18.05 -2.48 2.42
N ALA A 72 18.59 -1.48 1.72
CA ALA A 72 18.11 -1.05 0.42
C ALA A 72 18.18 -2.18 -0.63
N ARG A 73 19.28 -2.94 -0.67
CA ARG A 73 19.42 -4.09 -1.57
C ARG A 73 18.40 -5.19 -1.23
N ARG A 74 18.22 -5.47 0.06
CA ARG A 74 17.23 -6.46 0.52
C ARG A 74 15.80 -6.03 0.19
N ALA A 75 15.49 -4.74 0.28
CA ALA A 75 14.19 -4.20 -0.10
C ALA A 75 13.91 -4.42 -1.60
N LEU A 76 14.91 -4.19 -2.46
CA LEU A 76 14.80 -4.48 -3.90
C LEU A 76 14.58 -5.97 -4.20
N GLU A 77 15.32 -6.86 -3.52
CA GLU A 77 15.13 -8.32 -3.67
C GLU A 77 13.71 -8.76 -3.31
N LEU A 78 13.14 -8.20 -2.24
CA LEU A 78 11.77 -8.49 -1.80
C LEU A 78 10.74 -7.89 -2.76
N HIS A 79 10.99 -6.67 -3.26
CA HIS A 79 10.14 -6.01 -4.25
C HIS A 79 9.98 -6.88 -5.51
N SER A 80 11.06 -7.47 -6.01
CA SER A 80 11.05 -8.33 -7.21
C SER A 80 10.38 -9.69 -7.01
N ARG A 81 10.10 -10.11 -5.77
CA ARG A 81 9.45 -11.39 -5.45
C ARG A 81 7.95 -11.28 -5.21
N LEU A 82 7.46 -10.06 -4.94
CA LEU A 82 6.04 -9.74 -4.82
C LEU A 82 5.41 -9.56 -6.20
#